data_AF-A0A0B6ZVA9-F1
#
_entry.id   AF-A0A0B6ZVA9-F1
#
_cell.length_a   1.000
_cell.length_b   1.000
_cell.length_c   1.000
_cell.angle_alpha   90.00
_cell.angle_beta   90.00
_cell.angle_gamma   90.00
#
_symmetry.space_group_name_H-M   'P 1'
#
loop_
_entity.id
_entity.type
_entity.pdbx_description
1 polymer ?
#
loop_
_entity_poly.entity_id
_entity_poly.type
_entity_poly.pdbx_seq_one_letter_code
_entity_poly.pdbx_strand_id
1 'polypeptide(L)'
;KTDMAVSTKKLDFAASVKHRLGFLEYPDTEGMDEASVAELLLSPGEGRLKVLEWLLSRYDERLEELLNISQLSFGTRTESRIQKLLTAACAMCLCQSDDVDLIKGEGSLSRQVNFIDRLLDLVCLKERYLLAVNQL
;
A
#
# COMPACT_ATOMS: atom_id res chain seq x y z
N LYS A 1 22.09 -14.15 15.80
CA LYS A 1 22.43 -14.10 14.35
C LYS A 1 21.18 -13.95 13.47
N THR A 2 20.07 -14.61 13.82
CA THR A 2 18.78 -14.51 13.11
C THR A 2 18.13 -13.12 13.21
N ASP A 3 18.18 -12.47 14.39
CA ASP A 3 17.53 -11.16 14.59
C ASP A 3 18.18 -10.01 13.82
N MET A 4 19.50 -10.04 13.68
CA MET A 4 20.25 -9.01 12.94
C MET A 4 19.90 -9.06 11.44
N ALA A 5 19.81 -10.25 10.85
CA ALA A 5 19.48 -10.42 9.44
C ALA A 5 18.02 -10.06 9.11
N VAL A 6 17.09 -10.30 10.05
CA VAL A 6 15.69 -9.87 9.92
C VAL A 6 15.58 -8.35 9.98
N SER A 7 16.33 -7.70 10.88
CA SER A 7 16.38 -6.24 11.00
C SER A 7 16.91 -5.57 9.72
N THR A 8 17.99 -6.10 9.13
CA THR A 8 18.54 -5.58 7.86
C THR A 8 17.54 -5.69 6.70
N LYS A 9 16.87 -6.85 6.54
CA LYS A 9 15.86 -7.01 5.47
C LYS A 9 14.66 -6.08 5.61
N LYS A 10 14.24 -5.79 6.85
CA LYS A 10 13.14 -4.84 7.12
C LYS A 10 13.54 -3.42 6.74
N LEU A 11 14.80 -3.04 7.00
CA LEU A 11 15.35 -1.74 6.61
C LEU A 11 15.52 -1.61 5.09
N ASP A 12 16.03 -2.64 4.41
CA ASP A 12 16.17 -2.65 2.95
C ASP A 12 14.81 -2.52 2.26
N PHE A 13 13.81 -3.25 2.75
CA PHE A 13 12.41 -3.11 2.33
C PHE A 13 11.93 -1.67 2.50
N ALA A 14 12.10 -1.11 3.69
CA ALA A 14 11.60 0.23 3.99
C ALA A 14 12.29 1.33 3.17
N ALA A 15 13.59 1.22 2.93
CA ALA A 15 14.32 2.11 2.03
C ALA A 15 13.78 2.05 0.59
N SER A 16 13.55 0.83 0.08
CA SER A 16 12.94 0.62 -1.25
C SER A 16 11.54 1.21 -1.34
N VAL A 17 10.72 1.02 -0.30
CA VAL A 17 9.37 1.58 -0.23
C VAL A 17 9.40 3.11 -0.18
N LYS A 18 10.23 3.69 0.68
CA LYS A 18 10.40 5.14 0.81
C LYS A 18 10.78 5.78 -0.53
N HIS A 19 11.73 5.17 -1.24
CA HIS A 19 12.13 5.63 -2.57
C HIS A 19 10.96 5.57 -3.57
N ARG A 20 10.19 4.46 -3.60
CA ARG A 20 9.05 4.31 -4.52
C ARG A 20 7.90 5.25 -4.19
N LEU A 21 7.59 5.46 -2.91
CA LEU A 21 6.60 6.46 -2.48
C LEU A 21 7.05 7.88 -2.84
N GLY A 22 8.35 8.19 -2.71
CA GLY A 22 8.91 9.46 -3.18
C GLY A 22 8.79 9.65 -4.69
N PHE A 23 9.10 8.61 -5.48
CA PHE A 23 8.91 8.63 -6.93
C PHE A 23 7.44 8.85 -7.35
N LEU A 24 6.50 8.25 -6.61
CA LEU A 24 5.07 8.42 -6.85
C LEU A 24 4.50 9.73 -6.29
N GLU A 25 5.30 10.52 -5.57
CA GLU A 25 4.90 11.74 -4.87
C GLU A 25 3.78 11.48 -3.84
N TYR A 26 3.89 10.39 -3.07
CA TYR A 26 2.96 10.13 -1.97
C TYR A 26 3.03 11.27 -0.93
N PRO A 27 1.89 11.90 -0.60
CA PRO A 27 1.84 12.94 0.44
C PRO A 27 2.37 12.42 1.78
N ASP A 28 2.87 13.31 2.63
CA ASP A 28 3.26 12.99 4.01
C ASP A 28 4.47 12.03 4.17
N THR A 29 5.27 11.80 3.12
CA THR A 29 6.56 11.09 3.25
C THR A 29 7.71 11.96 3.75
N GLU A 30 7.55 13.28 3.72
CA GLU A 30 8.59 14.23 4.09
C GLU A 30 8.94 14.10 5.59
N GLY A 31 10.22 13.88 5.89
CA GLY A 31 10.71 13.70 7.25
C GLY A 31 10.58 12.29 7.84
N MET A 32 9.98 11.33 7.11
CA MET A 32 9.96 9.93 7.57
C MET A 32 11.31 9.24 7.37
N ASP A 33 11.80 8.57 8.42
CA ASP A 33 12.90 7.62 8.30
C ASP A 33 12.41 6.22 7.88
N GLU A 34 13.34 5.32 7.57
CA GLU A 34 13.03 3.97 7.11
C GLU A 34 12.27 3.17 8.18
N ALA A 35 12.57 3.39 9.46
CA ALA A 35 11.85 2.74 10.55
C ALA A 35 10.37 3.16 10.58
N SER A 36 10.09 4.46 10.41
CA SER A 36 8.74 5.01 10.37
C SER A 36 7.97 4.52 9.15
N VAL A 37 8.62 4.39 7.99
CA VAL A 37 8.01 3.82 6.78
C VAL A 37 7.66 2.34 6.99
N ALA A 38 8.55 1.58 7.62
CA ALA A 38 8.29 0.19 7.94
C ALA A 38 7.09 0.07 8.91
N GLU A 39 7.02 0.92 9.92
CA GLU A 39 5.92 0.93 10.88
C GLU A 39 4.58 1.31 10.22
N LEU A 40 4.59 2.34 9.38
CA LEU A 40 3.42 2.79 8.61
C LEU A 40 2.81 1.66 7.77
N LEU A 41 3.65 0.76 7.22
CA LEU A 41 3.25 -0.22 6.22
C LEU A 41 3.37 -1.68 6.64
N LEU A 42 3.82 -1.97 7.85
CA LEU A 42 3.91 -3.35 8.37
C LEU A 42 3.20 -3.52 9.72
N SER A 43 2.54 -2.47 10.19
CA SER A 43 1.71 -2.50 11.40
C SER A 43 0.27 -2.09 11.10
N PRO A 44 -0.70 -2.52 11.93
CA PRO A 44 -2.05 -2.05 11.85
C PRO A 44 -2.18 -0.56 12.16
N GLY A 45 -3.01 0.15 11.40
CA GLY A 45 -3.29 1.55 11.67
C GLY A 45 -3.93 2.29 10.51
N GLU A 46 -4.45 3.48 10.82
CA GLU A 46 -5.09 4.36 9.85
C GLU A 46 -4.13 4.81 8.74
N GLY A 47 -2.86 5.06 9.08
CA GLY A 47 -1.82 5.42 8.12
C GLY A 47 -1.64 4.37 7.02
N ARG A 48 -1.62 3.08 7.39
CA ARG A 48 -1.57 1.97 6.43
C ARG A 48 -2.73 2.03 5.45
N LEU A 49 -3.96 2.14 5.97
CA LEU A 49 -5.17 2.14 5.15
C LEU A 49 -5.17 3.33 4.16
N LYS A 50 -4.68 4.49 4.59
CA LYS A 50 -4.51 5.66 3.72
C LYS A 50 -3.52 5.42 2.58
N VAL A 51 -2.36 4.82 2.87
CA VAL A 51 -1.38 4.50 1.82
C VAL A 51 -1.96 3.49 0.83
N LEU A 52 -2.63 2.44 1.31
CA LEU A 52 -3.26 1.44 0.44
C LEU A 52 -4.34 2.05 -0.44
N GLU A 53 -5.22 2.86 0.15
CA GLU A 53 -6.27 3.58 -0.59
C GLU A 53 -5.66 4.47 -1.67
N TRP A 54 -4.65 5.25 -1.33
CA TRP A 54 -3.99 6.13 -2.28
C TRP A 54 -3.32 5.37 -3.43
N LEU A 55 -2.58 4.30 -3.13
CA LEU A 55 -1.90 3.49 -4.16
C LEU A 55 -2.90 2.81 -5.10
N LEU A 56 -3.97 2.23 -4.56
CA LEU A 56 -4.99 1.55 -5.35
C LEU A 56 -5.79 2.55 -6.21
N SER A 57 -6.18 3.70 -5.65
CA SER A 57 -6.83 4.77 -6.43
C SER A 57 -5.92 5.32 -7.52
N ARG A 58 -4.62 5.46 -7.27
CA ARG A 58 -3.65 5.90 -8.28
C ARG A 58 -3.48 4.89 -9.41
N TYR A 59 -3.73 3.61 -9.18
CA TYR A 59 -3.56 2.57 -10.19
C TYR A 59 -4.65 2.56 -11.27
N ASP A 60 -5.92 2.81 -10.95
CA ASP A 60 -7.00 2.74 -11.95
C ASP A 60 -8.21 3.58 -11.50
N GLU A 61 -8.81 4.32 -12.43
CA GLU A 61 -9.95 5.20 -12.17
C GLU A 61 -11.15 4.46 -11.56
N ARG A 62 -11.36 3.19 -11.93
CA ARG A 62 -12.47 2.38 -11.38
C ARG A 62 -12.20 1.97 -9.94
N LEU A 63 -10.93 1.80 -9.58
CA LEU A 63 -10.54 1.55 -8.19
C LEU A 63 -10.69 2.83 -7.36
N GLU A 64 -10.34 4.00 -7.90
CA GLU A 64 -10.61 5.28 -7.27
C GLU A 64 -12.11 5.48 -7.01
N GLU A 65 -12.96 5.21 -8.00
CA GLU A 65 -14.43 5.26 -7.85
C GLU A 65 -14.93 4.30 -6.76
N LEU A 66 -14.45 3.04 -6.76
CA LEU A 66 -14.79 2.05 -5.74
C LEU A 66 -14.41 2.54 -4.33
N LEU A 67 -13.21 3.12 -4.21
CA LEU A 67 -12.63 3.54 -2.95
C LEU A 67 -13.17 4.88 -2.46
N ASN A 68 -13.81 5.69 -3.30
CA ASN A 68 -14.39 6.96 -2.89
C ASN A 68 -15.42 6.78 -1.76
N ILE A 69 -15.06 7.24 -0.55
CA ILE A 69 -15.78 7.00 0.72
C ILE A 69 -16.84 8.09 1.00
N SER A 70 -17.01 9.06 0.10
CA SER A 70 -18.00 10.15 0.24
C SER A 70 -19.45 9.68 0.37
N GLN A 71 -19.74 8.39 0.13
CA GLN A 71 -21.08 7.81 0.13
C GLN A 71 -21.45 6.99 1.39
N LEU A 72 -20.61 6.92 2.44
CA LEU A 72 -20.82 5.99 3.56
C LEU A 72 -21.19 6.67 4.90
N SER A 73 -22.17 6.07 5.60
CA SER A 73 -22.68 6.52 6.91
C SER A 73 -21.61 6.40 8.01
N PHE A 74 -21.62 7.34 8.96
CA PHE A 74 -20.55 7.54 9.95
C PHE A 74 -20.20 6.31 10.81
N GLY A 75 -21.13 5.37 11.02
CA GLY A 75 -20.93 4.22 11.92
C GLY A 75 -20.31 2.97 11.29
N THR A 76 -20.24 2.87 9.95
CA THR A 76 -19.79 1.65 9.23
C THR A 76 -18.51 1.86 8.43
N ARG A 77 -17.89 3.04 8.55
CA ARG A 77 -16.87 3.55 7.62
C ARG A 77 -15.59 2.71 7.58
N THR A 78 -15.11 2.21 8.71
CA THR A 78 -13.82 1.49 8.75
C THR A 78 -13.92 0.08 8.18
N GLU A 79 -14.92 -0.70 8.57
CA GLU A 79 -15.09 -2.07 8.07
C GLU A 79 -15.45 -2.08 6.58
N SER A 80 -16.32 -1.16 6.16
CA SER A 80 -16.64 -0.99 4.73
C SER A 80 -15.43 -0.55 3.90
N ARG A 81 -14.55 0.31 4.45
CA ARG A 81 -13.29 0.70 3.79
C ARG A 81 -12.34 -0.49 3.65
N ILE A 82 -12.16 -1.28 4.71
CA ILE A 82 -11.32 -2.49 4.66
C ILE A 82 -11.83 -3.46 3.60
N GLN A 83 -13.15 -3.69 3.53
CA GLN A 83 -13.74 -4.57 2.53
C GLN A 83 -13.56 -4.04 1.10
N LYS A 84 -13.66 -2.72 0.88
CA LYS A 84 -13.39 -2.09 -0.42
C LYS A 84 -11.92 -2.22 -0.83
N LEU A 85 -10.99 -1.98 0.10
CA LEU A 85 -9.55 -2.16 -0.12
C LEU A 85 -9.22 -3.63 -0.45
N LEU A 86 -9.82 -4.57 0.27
CA LEU A 86 -9.69 -6.00 0.00
C LEU A 86 -10.20 -6.35 -1.41
N THR A 87 -11.38 -5.83 -1.77
CA THR A 87 -11.98 -6.05 -3.10
C THR A 87 -11.09 -5.51 -4.22
N ALA A 88 -10.56 -4.28 -4.06
CA ALA A 88 -9.63 -3.68 -5.02
C ALA A 88 -8.33 -4.49 -5.15
N ALA A 89 -7.74 -4.90 -4.02
CA ALA A 89 -6.52 -5.71 -4.02
C ALA A 89 -6.73 -7.09 -4.67
N CYS A 90 -7.89 -7.74 -4.44
CA CYS A 90 -8.26 -8.99 -5.11
C CYS A 90 -8.42 -8.80 -6.62
N ALA A 91 -9.05 -7.70 -7.06
CA ALA A 91 -9.21 -7.39 -8.48
C ALA A 91 -7.85 -7.21 -9.20
N MET A 92 -6.83 -6.75 -8.47
CA MET A 92 -5.44 -6.64 -8.95
C MET A 92 -4.62 -7.94 -8.76
N CYS A 93 -5.23 -9.04 -8.31
CA CYS A 93 -4.58 -10.31 -8.02
C CYS A 93 -3.41 -10.19 -7.01
N LEU A 94 -3.52 -9.28 -6.04
CA LEU A 94 -2.54 -9.07 -4.98
C LEU A 94 -2.75 -9.99 -3.78
N CYS A 95 -4.01 -10.34 -3.48
CA CYS A 95 -4.40 -11.23 -2.38
C CYS A 95 -5.74 -11.94 -2.66
N GLN A 96 -6.12 -12.89 -1.80
CA GLN A 96 -7.42 -13.59 -1.85
C GLN A 96 -8.50 -12.87 -1.04
N SER A 97 -9.78 -13.23 -1.25
CA SER A 97 -10.93 -12.58 -0.60
C SER A 97 -11.04 -12.81 0.90
N ASP A 98 -10.26 -13.74 1.45
CA ASP A 98 -10.14 -14.04 2.89
C ASP A 98 -8.86 -13.44 3.52
N ASP A 99 -8.00 -12.79 2.74
CA ASP A 99 -6.75 -12.18 3.19
C ASP A 99 -6.94 -10.78 3.80
N VAL A 100 -7.97 -10.61 4.64
CA VAL A 100 -8.24 -9.33 5.32
C VAL A 100 -7.10 -8.91 6.25
N ASP A 101 -6.33 -9.86 6.76
CA ASP A 101 -5.14 -9.66 7.59
C ASP A 101 -4.05 -8.85 6.84
N LEU A 102 -3.94 -9.03 5.52
CA LEU A 102 -3.01 -8.24 4.70
C LEU A 102 -3.45 -6.79 4.56
N ILE A 103 -4.75 -6.52 4.47
CA ILE A 103 -5.24 -5.13 4.43
C ILE A 103 -5.03 -4.46 5.79
N LYS A 104 -5.32 -5.17 6.88
CA LYS A 104 -5.21 -4.66 8.25
C LYS A 104 -3.78 -4.52 8.75
N GLY A 105 -2.80 -5.18 8.14
CA GLY A 105 -1.40 -5.19 8.62
C GLY A 105 -1.16 -6.19 9.76
N GLU A 106 -2.00 -7.22 9.85
CA GLU A 106 -1.97 -8.27 10.88
C GLU A 106 -1.36 -9.58 10.35
N GLY A 107 -1.16 -9.69 9.04
CA GLY A 107 -0.55 -10.85 8.40
C GLY A 107 0.92 -11.05 8.77
N SER A 108 1.49 -12.21 8.42
CA SER A 108 2.92 -12.45 8.67
C SER A 108 3.81 -11.47 7.89
N LEU A 109 4.97 -11.10 8.46
CA LEU A 109 5.90 -10.13 7.86
C LEU A 109 6.20 -10.43 6.39
N SER A 110 6.46 -11.70 6.05
CA SER A 110 6.76 -12.11 4.68
C SER A 110 5.59 -11.86 3.72
N ARG A 111 4.35 -12.11 4.15
CA ARG A 111 3.16 -11.88 3.33
C ARG A 111 2.92 -10.38 3.15
N GLN A 112 3.04 -9.61 4.23
CA GLN A 112 2.88 -8.16 4.18
C GLN A 112 3.90 -7.50 3.26
N VAL A 113 5.18 -7.88 3.37
CA VAL A 113 6.25 -7.38 2.49
C VAL A 113 5.94 -7.71 1.03
N ASN A 114 5.61 -8.96 0.71
CA ASN A 114 5.30 -9.35 -0.67
C ASN A 114 4.09 -8.59 -1.24
N PHE A 115 3.05 -8.41 -0.43
CA PHE A 115 1.85 -7.68 -0.81
C PHE A 115 2.17 -6.22 -1.16
N ILE A 116 2.88 -5.50 -0.28
CA ILE A 116 3.25 -4.09 -0.50
C ILE A 116 4.20 -3.95 -1.69
N ASP A 117 5.18 -4.85 -1.81
CA ASP A 117 6.18 -4.82 -2.88
C ASP A 117 5.51 -4.95 -4.26
N ARG A 118 4.62 -5.94 -4.42
CA ARG A 118 3.87 -6.14 -5.67
C ARG A 118 2.94 -4.99 -6.00
N LEU A 119 2.26 -4.42 -5.01
CA LEU A 119 1.40 -3.26 -5.22
C LEU A 119 2.22 -2.06 -5.74
N LEU A 120 3.34 -1.75 -5.08
CA LEU A 120 4.22 -0.66 -5.49
C LEU A 120 4.80 -0.89 -6.89
N ASP A 121 5.18 -2.12 -7.23
CA ASP A 121 5.69 -2.43 -8.57
C ASP A 121 4.66 -2.14 -9.66
N LEU A 122 3.39 -2.52 -9.45
CA LEU A 122 2.30 -2.25 -10.40
C LEU A 122 2.07 -0.74 -10.57
N VAL A 123 2.00 0.00 -9.46
CA VAL A 123 1.74 1.45 -9.49
C VAL A 123 2.93 2.21 -10.10
N CYS A 124 4.17 1.87 -9.72
CA CYS A 124 5.36 2.46 -10.30
C CYS A 124 5.50 2.15 -11.80
N LEU A 125 5.16 0.93 -12.23
CA LEU A 125 5.19 0.56 -13.64
C LEU A 125 4.18 1.39 -14.45
N LYS A 126 2.95 1.54 -13.95
CA LYS A 126 1.94 2.41 -14.56
C LYS A 126 2.44 3.84 -14.67
N GLU A 127 2.97 4.40 -13.59
CA GLU A 127 3.46 5.78 -13.56
C GLU A 127 4.58 6.00 -14.59
N ARG A 128 5.56 5.09 -14.65
CA ARG A 128 6.64 5.15 -15.66
C ARG A 128 6.11 5.08 -17.08
N TYR A 129 5.12 4.24 -17.34
CA TYR A 129 4.50 4.14 -18.65
C TYR A 129 3.81 5.46 -19.03
N LEU A 130 3.06 6.08 -18.12
CA LEU A 130 2.42 7.38 -18.35
C LEU A 130 3.45 8.48 -18.63
N LEU A 131 4.53 8.54 -17.85
CA LEU A 131 5.62 9.50 -18.08
C LEU A 131 6.28 9.30 -19.45
N ALA A 132 6.49 8.06 -19.87
CA ALA A 132 7.08 7.75 -21.17
C ALA A 132 6.16 8.14 -22.35
N VAL A 133 4.85 7.91 -22.21
CA VAL A 133 3.86 8.26 -23.25
C VAL A 133 3.67 9.77 -23.35
N ASN A 134 3.68 10.51 -22.23
CA ASN A 134 3.47 11.96 -22.20
C ASN A 134 4.71 12.78 -22.60
N GLN A 135 5.86 12.12 -22.81
CA GLN A 135 7.10 12.75 -23.31
C GLN A 135 7.28 12.59 -24.83
N LEU A 136 6.36 11.91 -25.51
CA LEU A 136 6.27 11.79 -26.97
C LEU A 136 5.23 12.76 -27.54
#